data_AF-A0AAJ1N0J5-F1
#
_entry.id   AF-A0AAJ1N0J5-F1
#
_cell.length_a   1.000
_cell.length_b   1.000
_cell.length_c   1.000
_cell.angle_alpha   90.00
_cell.angle_beta   90.00
_cell.angle_gamma   90.00
#
_symmetry.space_group_name_H-M   'P 1'
#
loop_
_entity.id
_entity.type
_entity.pdbx_description
1 polymer ?
#
loop_
_entity_poly.entity_id
_entity_poly.type
_entity_poly.pdbx_seq_one_letter_code
_entity_poly.pdbx_strand_id
1 'polypeptide(L)'
;MTDKSAAKEVESWSDTKKVAEFICRPLALSVIQREHKEADKVFLGDESPNSIRLVDSRLIGTGMYRQGFSWKNIRFSCELDPKTGEARSFKLLKALPPQLQTGPGPVILPKKGQ
;
A
#
# COMPACT_ATOMS: atom_id res chain seq x y z
N MET A 1 5.70 -22.78 -20.89
CA MET A 1 4.90 -21.69 -21.47
C MET A 1 4.89 -20.55 -20.46
N THR A 2 5.75 -19.55 -20.63
CA THR A 2 5.70 -18.34 -19.80
C THR A 2 4.64 -17.44 -20.39
N ASP A 3 3.63 -17.08 -19.60
CA ASP A 3 2.54 -16.20 -20.03
C ASP A 3 3.12 -14.83 -20.38
N LYS A 4 3.28 -14.55 -21.68
CA LYS A 4 3.86 -13.30 -22.19
C LYS A 4 3.03 -12.07 -21.79
N SER A 5 1.77 -12.26 -21.40
CA SER A 5 0.86 -11.17 -21.02
C SER A 5 1.27 -10.56 -19.69
N ALA A 6 1.61 -11.40 -18.71
CA ALA A 6 2.10 -10.95 -17.39
C ALA A 6 3.43 -10.19 -17.49
N ALA A 7 4.32 -10.60 -18.40
CA ALA A 7 5.59 -9.91 -18.62
C ALA A 7 5.38 -8.48 -19.15
N LYS A 8 4.44 -8.31 -20.09
CA LYS A 8 4.09 -7.00 -20.67
C LYS A 8 3.46 -6.06 -19.62
N GLU A 9 2.66 -6.60 -18.71
CA GLU A 9 2.11 -5.82 -17.59
C GLU A 9 3.20 -5.34 -16.64
N VAL A 10 4.18 -6.20 -16.29
CA VAL A 10 5.29 -5.84 -15.41
C VAL A 10 6.20 -4.77 -16.04
N GLU A 11 6.44 -4.82 -17.34
CA GLU A 11 7.26 -3.80 -18.03
C GLU A 11 6.71 -2.39 -17.83
N SER A 12 5.39 -2.24 -17.87
CA SER A 12 4.67 -0.97 -17.69
C SER A 12 4.71 -0.43 -16.25
N TRP A 13 5.13 -1.24 -15.28
CA TRP A 13 5.16 -0.80 -13.89
C TRP A 13 6.29 0.19 -13.63
N SER A 14 6.02 1.14 -12.72
CA SER A 14 7.06 2.00 -12.18
C SER A 14 8.13 1.17 -11.47
N ASP A 15 9.36 1.67 -11.42
CA ASP A 15 10.47 0.99 -10.75
C ASP A 15 10.16 0.79 -9.25
N THR A 16 9.50 1.75 -8.62
CA THR A 16 9.05 1.63 -7.23
C THR A 16 8.05 0.49 -7.02
N LYS A 17 7.16 0.23 -7.99
CA LYS A 17 6.23 -0.90 -7.96
C LYS A 17 6.95 -2.23 -8.18
N LYS A 18 7.90 -2.30 -9.11
CA LYS A 18 8.73 -3.50 -9.31
C LYS A 18 9.48 -3.84 -8.03
N VAL A 19 10.16 -2.88 -7.40
CA VAL A 19 10.87 -3.13 -6.14
C VAL A 19 9.91 -3.54 -5.02
N ALA A 20 8.75 -2.90 -4.90
CA ALA A 20 7.76 -3.32 -3.90
C ALA A 20 7.33 -4.78 -4.11
N GLU A 21 6.93 -5.15 -5.32
CA GLU A 21 6.42 -6.50 -5.63
C GLU A 21 7.49 -7.60 -5.59
N PHE A 22 8.72 -7.32 -6.04
CA PHE A 22 9.76 -8.35 -6.11
C PHE A 22 10.64 -8.43 -4.85
N ILE A 23 10.84 -7.31 -4.15
CA ILE A 23 11.77 -7.23 -3.01
C ILE A 23 11.03 -7.14 -1.68
N CYS A 24 10.00 -6.31 -1.57
CA CYS A 24 9.30 -6.10 -0.30
C CYS A 24 8.19 -7.13 -0.02
N ARG A 25 7.55 -7.64 -1.06
CA ARG A 25 6.40 -8.54 -0.97
C ARG A 25 6.64 -9.83 -0.15
N PRO A 26 7.81 -10.51 -0.25
CA PRO A 26 8.08 -11.69 0.57
C PRO A 26 8.03 -11.39 2.07
N LEU A 27 8.59 -10.25 2.50
CA LEU A 27 8.52 -9.80 3.89
C LEU A 27 7.11 -9.32 4.27
N ALA A 28 6.41 -8.67 3.34
CA ALA A 28 5.08 -8.14 3.57
C ALA A 28 4.10 -9.23 4.00
N LEU A 29 4.05 -10.35 3.27
CA LEU A 29 3.15 -11.45 3.59
C LEU A 29 3.45 -12.03 4.97
N SER A 30 4.73 -12.27 5.29
CA SER A 30 5.14 -12.78 6.61
C SER A 30 4.77 -11.84 7.75
N VAL A 31 4.84 -10.52 7.55
CA VAL A 31 4.42 -9.54 8.57
C VAL A 31 2.90 -9.53 8.71
N ILE A 32 2.17 -9.48 7.61
CA ILE A 32 0.69 -9.46 7.61
C ILE A 32 0.14 -10.71 8.28
N GLN A 33 0.72 -11.89 8.03
CA GLN A 33 0.29 -13.15 8.62
C GLN A 33 0.46 -13.21 10.15
N ARG A 34 1.33 -12.39 10.75
CA ARG A 34 1.44 -12.30 12.21
C ARG A 34 0.19 -11.71 12.85
N GLU A 35 -0.44 -10.75 12.18
CA GLU A 35 -1.66 -10.08 12.64
C GLU A 35 -2.94 -10.74 12.06
N HIS A 36 -2.83 -11.27 10.85
CA HIS A 36 -3.93 -11.83 10.06
C HIS A 36 -3.52 -13.21 9.51
N LYS A 37 -3.60 -14.24 10.35
CA LYS A 37 -3.10 -15.60 10.04
C LYS A 37 -3.64 -16.23 8.76
N GLU A 38 -4.84 -15.82 8.33
CA GLU A 38 -5.51 -16.31 7.13
C GLU A 38 -5.15 -15.53 5.86
N ALA A 39 -4.20 -14.59 5.95
CA ALA A 39 -3.75 -13.86 4.79
C ALA A 39 -2.95 -14.77 3.84
N ASP A 40 -3.44 -14.92 2.61
CA ASP A 40 -2.88 -15.85 1.62
C ASP A 40 -2.17 -15.13 0.45
N LYS A 41 -2.58 -13.89 0.16
CA LYS A 41 -1.98 -13.08 -0.91
C LYS A 41 -1.81 -11.63 -0.48
N VAL A 42 -0.79 -11.00 -1.02
CA VAL A 42 -0.53 -9.56 -0.89
C VAL A 42 -0.13 -8.99 -2.26
N PHE A 43 -0.56 -7.77 -2.52
CA PHE A 43 -0.14 -6.92 -3.63
C PHE A 43 0.27 -5.56 -3.05
N LEU A 44 1.41 -5.06 -3.48
CA LEU A 44 2.00 -3.79 -3.08
C LEU A 44 2.00 -2.85 -4.29
N GLY A 45 1.37 -1.70 -4.13
CA GLY A 45 1.04 -0.78 -5.20
C GLY A 45 -0.29 -1.12 -5.86
N ASP A 46 -0.86 -0.12 -6.50
CA ASP A 46 -2.02 -0.26 -7.39
C ASP A 46 -1.58 0.05 -8.84
N GLU A 47 -2.53 0.20 -9.76
CA GLU A 47 -2.22 0.57 -11.15
C GLU A 47 -1.77 2.03 -11.31
N SER A 48 -1.89 2.85 -10.26
CA SER A 48 -1.43 4.23 -10.30
C SER A 48 0.10 4.29 -10.16
N PRO A 49 0.77 5.10 -11.01
CA PRO A 49 2.23 5.24 -10.98
C PRO A 49 2.75 5.91 -9.70
N ASN A 50 1.87 6.54 -8.92
CA ASN A 50 2.19 7.31 -7.72
C ASN A 50 1.77 6.63 -6.41
N SER A 51 1.30 5.38 -6.46
CA SER A 51 0.89 4.61 -5.28
C SER A 51 2.04 4.27 -4.34
N ILE A 52 3.27 4.26 -4.85
CA ILE A 52 4.48 3.98 -4.08
C ILE A 52 5.53 5.04 -4.37
N ARG A 53 6.10 5.59 -3.30
CA ARG A 53 7.19 6.57 -3.35
C ARG A 53 8.40 6.04 -2.60
N LEU A 54 9.58 6.28 -3.16
CA LEU A 54 10.84 6.08 -2.47
C LEU A 54 11.22 7.38 -1.75
N VAL A 55 11.42 7.31 -0.44
CA VAL A 55 11.93 8.40 0.39
C VAL A 55 13.19 7.86 1.07
N ASP A 56 14.35 8.42 0.74
CA ASP A 56 15.66 7.88 1.10
C ASP A 56 15.81 6.40 0.67
N SER A 57 15.93 5.48 1.63
CA SER A 57 15.98 4.03 1.41
C SER A 57 14.68 3.34 1.83
N ARG A 58 13.55 4.03 1.78
CA ARG A 58 12.25 3.52 2.24
C ARG A 58 11.16 3.69 1.20
N LEU A 59 10.54 2.59 0.80
CA LEU A 59 9.32 2.61 0.00
C LEU A 59 8.11 2.80 0.89
N ILE A 60 7.35 3.85 0.63
CA ILE A 60 6.08 4.14 1.30
C ILE A 60 4.98 4.07 0.25
N GLY A 61 3.97 3.24 0.49
CA GLY A 61 2.89 3.09 -0.47
C GLY A 61 1.63 2.46 0.08
N THR A 62 0.69 2.23 -0.82
CA THR A 62 -0.57 1.51 -0.58
C THR A 62 -0.49 0.12 -1.20
N GLY A 63 -1.29 -0.80 -0.68
CA GLY A 63 -1.42 -2.15 -1.22
C GLY A 63 -2.68 -2.81 -0.68
N MET A 64 -2.79 -4.10 -0.92
CA MET A 64 -3.89 -4.90 -0.41
C MET A 64 -3.45 -6.32 -0.10
N TYR A 65 -4.04 -6.91 0.93
CA TYR A 65 -3.91 -8.33 1.20
C TYR A 65 -5.26 -9.00 1.15
N ARG A 66 -5.25 -10.28 0.79
CA ARG A 66 -6.44 -11.12 0.76
C ARG A 66 -6.52 -11.91 2.04
N GLN A 67 -7.71 -11.95 2.63
CA GLN A 67 -8.07 -12.82 3.72
C GLN A 67 -9.39 -13.51 3.36
N GLY A 68 -9.33 -14.82 3.10
CA GLY A 68 -10.48 -15.60 2.61
C GLY A 68 -10.98 -15.09 1.25
N PHE A 69 -12.17 -14.50 1.22
CA PHE A 69 -12.75 -13.90 0.02
C PHE A 69 -12.67 -12.36 -0.03
N SER A 70 -12.08 -11.74 1.00
CA SER A 70 -12.02 -10.29 1.14
C SER A 70 -10.63 -9.75 0.82
N TRP A 71 -10.57 -8.64 0.08
CA TRP A 71 -9.37 -7.83 -0.06
C TRP A 71 -9.42 -6.67 0.92
N LYS A 72 -8.32 -6.46 1.63
CA LYS A 72 -8.18 -5.41 2.64
C LYS A 72 -7.04 -4.49 2.26
N ASN A 73 -7.35 -3.20 2.13
CA ASN A 73 -6.38 -2.18 1.81
C ASN A 73 -5.42 -1.97 2.99
N ILE A 74 -4.15 -1.77 2.67
CA ILE A 74 -3.10 -1.46 3.61
C ILE A 74 -2.31 -0.26 3.13
N ARG A 75 -1.69 0.42 4.09
CA ARG A 75 -0.58 1.32 3.83
C ARG A 75 0.66 0.70 4.44
N PHE A 76 1.80 0.83 3.78
CA PHE A 76 3.02 0.18 4.22
C PHE A 76 4.24 1.08 4.12
N SER A 77 5.27 0.65 4.84
CA SER A 77 6.64 1.11 4.73
C SER A 77 7.54 -0.11 4.58
N CYS A 78 8.37 -0.13 3.55
CA CYS A 78 9.42 -1.12 3.35
C CYS A 78 10.78 -0.43 3.35
N GLU A 79 11.63 -0.81 4.29
CA GLU A 79 13.00 -0.29 4.40
C GLU A 79 13.95 -1.18 3.60
N LEU A 80 14.73 -0.56 2.73
CA LEU A 80 15.71 -1.21 1.88
C LEU A 80 17.11 -0.95 2.44
N ASP A 81 18.01 -1.91 2.24
CA ASP A 81 19.43 -1.70 2.43
C ASP A 81 19.99 -0.89 1.24
N PRO A 82 20.58 0.30 1.45
CA PRO A 82 21.10 1.11 0.35
C PRO A 82 22.34 0.50 -0.33
N LYS A 83 23.02 -0.47 0.31
CA LYS A 83 24.20 -1.13 -0.24
C LYS A 83 23.84 -2.38 -1.03
N THR A 84 22.89 -3.18 -0.55
CA THR A 84 22.51 -4.47 -1.20
C THR A 84 21.24 -4.41 -2.02
N GLY A 85 20.39 -3.40 -1.79
CA GLY A 85 19.06 -3.29 -2.41
C GLY A 85 18.01 -4.25 -1.83
N GLU A 86 18.37 -5.04 -0.81
CA GLU A 86 17.47 -6.00 -0.19
C GLU A 86 16.51 -5.32 0.79
N ALA A 87 15.31 -5.89 0.99
CA ALA A 87 14.41 -5.41 2.02
C ALA A 87 14.89 -5.82 3.41
N ARG A 88 15.09 -4.84 4.28
CA ARG A 88 15.46 -5.02 5.70
C ARG A 88 14.27 -5.21 6.61
N SER A 89 13.20 -4.44 6.38
CA SER A 89 11.99 -4.53 7.21
C SER A 89 10.74 -4.08 6.48
N PHE A 90 9.61 -4.63 6.88
CA PHE A 90 8.29 -4.23 6.39
C PHE A 90 7.39 -3.88 7.58
N LYS A 91 6.64 -2.79 7.46
CA LYS A 91 5.72 -2.31 8.49
C LYS A 91 4.38 -1.93 7.86
N LEU A 92 3.30 -2.39 8.49
CA LEU A 92 1.97 -1.83 8.24
C LEU A 92 1.90 -0.46 8.91
N LEU A 93 1.53 0.55 8.13
CA LEU A 93 1.25 1.87 8.63
C LEU A 93 -0.23 1.91 9.00
N LYS A 94 -0.57 2.60 10.10
CA LYS A 94 -1.97 2.89 10.43
C LYS A 94 -2.60 3.54 9.21
N ALA A 95 -3.77 3.04 8.80
CA ALA A 95 -4.59 3.74 7.82
C ALA A 95 -4.69 5.20 8.29
N LEU A 96 -4.44 6.15 7.39
CA LEU A 96 -4.88 7.51 7.69
C LEU A 96 -6.37 7.37 8.05
N PRO A 97 -6.85 7.95 9.17
CA PRO A 97 -8.28 8.04 9.37
C PRO A 97 -8.85 8.56 8.04
N PRO A 98 -9.94 7.98 7.52
CA PRO A 98 -10.59 8.55 6.36
C PRO A 98 -10.68 10.04 6.67
N GLN A 99 -10.11 10.89 5.79
CA GLN A 99 -10.34 12.31 5.88
C GLN A 99 -11.86 12.38 5.91
N LEU A 100 -12.45 12.59 7.10
CA LEU A 100 -13.86 12.83 7.23
C LEU A 100 -14.08 13.92 6.20
N GLN A 101 -14.86 13.63 5.16
CA GLN A 101 -15.39 14.70 4.36
C GLN A 101 -16.07 15.58 5.40
N THR A 102 -15.43 16.69 5.75
CA THR A 102 -16.09 17.77 6.43
C THR A 102 -17.12 18.19 5.41
N GLY A 103 -18.30 17.56 5.48
CA GLY A 103 -19.49 18.14 4.90
C GLY A 103 -19.54 19.60 5.35
N PRO A 104 -20.10 20.50 4.52
CA PRO A 104 -20.19 21.90 4.89
C PRO A 104 -20.73 21.97 6.32
N GLY A 105 -19.95 22.58 7.22
CA GLY A 105 -20.27 22.63 8.64
C GLY A 105 -21.69 23.14 8.88
N PRO A 106 -22.29 22.87 10.05
CA PRO A 106 -23.65 23.32 10.32
C PRO A 106 -23.76 24.82 10.06
N VAL A 107 -24.63 25.19 9.12
CA VAL A 107 -24.97 26.58 8.85
C VAL A 107 -25.66 27.11 10.10
N ILE A 108 -24.94 27.92 10.88
CA ILE A 108 -25.53 28.64 12.01
C ILE A 108 -26.47 29.68 11.41
N LEU A 109 -27.77 29.37 11.40
CA LEU A 109 -28.80 30.34 11.06
C LEU A 109 -28.76 31.47 12.11
N PRO A 110 -28.64 32.75 11.70
CA PRO A 110 -28.71 33.85 12.64
C PRO A 110 -30.07 33.85 13.30
N LYS A 111 -30.08 33.84 14.65
CA LYS A 111 -31.29 34.11 15.42
C LYS A 111 -31.82 35.48 15.01
N LYS A 112 -32.96 35.50 14.33
CA LYS A 112 -33.70 36.72 14.06
C LYS A 112 -34.24 37.21 15.41
N GLY A 113 -33.60 38.24 15.97
CA GLY A 113 -34.17 39.01 17.05
C GLY A 113 -35.33 39.84 16.50
N GLN A 114 -36.52 39.63 17.03
CA GLN A 114 -37.35 40.61 17.75
C GLN A 114 -38.76 40.03 17.92
#